data_AF-A0A2V6B1Z3-F1
#
_entry.id   AF-A0A2V6B1Z3-F1
#
_cell.length_a   1.000
_cell.length_b   1.000
_cell.length_c   1.000
_cell.angle_alpha   90.00
_cell.angle_beta   90.00
_cell.angle_gamma   90.00
#
_symmetry.space_group_name_H-M   'P 1'
#
loop_
_entity.id
_entity.type
_entity.pdbx_description
1 polymer ?
#
loop_
_entity_poly.entity_id
_entity_poly.type
_entity_poly.pdbx_seq_one_letter_code
_entity_poly.pdbx_strand_id
1 'polypeptide(L)'
;MTREELIFKQSELQRQIGALKQKVEAIDRVLELLAENEPTAARTGRYTKMSVANAIVDFLSRTPGEFMHVSGIAAALKRGGIKSKSPNFTTIVSSTCNRLATGKKPKLLRGKNAGPKTFAFAVDTKE
;
A
#
# COMPACT_ATOMS: atom_id res chain seq x y z
N MET A 1 43.09 -34.57 14.18
CA MET A 1 41.64 -34.40 14.31
C MET A 1 41.05 -35.78 14.54
N THR A 2 40.47 -36.03 15.70
CA THR A 2 39.97 -37.36 16.09
C THR A 2 38.51 -37.54 15.66
N ARG A 3 38.02 -38.79 15.67
CA ARG A 3 36.62 -39.10 15.36
C ARG A 3 35.65 -38.37 16.31
N GLU A 4 36.02 -38.25 17.58
CA GLU A 4 35.22 -37.56 18.61
C GLU A 4 35.18 -36.06 18.39
N GLU A 5 36.31 -35.45 18.00
CA GLU A 5 36.37 -34.03 17.61
C GLU A 5 35.51 -33.72 16.37
N LEU A 6 35.47 -34.63 15.40
CA LEU A 6 34.63 -34.50 14.21
C LEU A 6 33.14 -34.61 14.54
N ILE A 7 32.75 -35.54 15.41
CA ILE A 7 31.36 -35.68 15.88
C ILE A 7 30.92 -34.43 16.64
N PHE A 8 31.78 -33.91 17.53
CA PHE A 8 31.51 -32.68 18.26
C PHE A 8 31.32 -31.50 17.31
N LYS A 9 32.25 -31.29 16.36
CA LYS A 9 32.14 -30.23 15.35
C LYS A 9 30.89 -30.37 14.49
N GLN A 10 30.53 -31.59 14.10
CA GLN A 10 29.30 -31.84 13.35
C GLN A 10 28.07 -31.40 14.15
N SER A 11 28.00 -31.73 15.43
CA SER A 11 26.89 -31.33 16.30
C SER A 11 26.81 -29.82 16.51
N GLU A 12 27.96 -29.15 16.61
CA GLU A 12 28.07 -27.70 16.74
C GLU A 12 27.58 -27.00 15.46
N LEU A 13 28.03 -27.48 14.29
CA LEU A 13 27.58 -26.99 13.00
C LEU A 13 26.08 -27.20 12.80
N GLN A 14 25.53 -28.34 13.23
CA GLN A 14 24.08 -28.58 13.17
C GLN A 14 23.29 -27.59 14.03
N ARG A 15 23.79 -27.23 15.22
CA ARG A 15 23.18 -26.19 16.06
C ARG A 15 23.24 -24.82 15.39
N GLN A 16 24.36 -24.47 14.78
CA GLN A 16 24.51 -23.21 14.05
C GLN A 16 23.57 -23.14 12.84
N ILE A 17 23.42 -24.24 12.09
CA ILE A 17 22.46 -24.35 10.99
C ILE A 17 21.03 -24.17 11.50
N GLY A 18 20.67 -24.77 12.64
CA GLY A 18 19.36 -24.59 13.28
C GLY A 18 19.08 -23.13 13.63
N ALA A 19 20.04 -22.45 14.25
CA ALA A 19 19.92 -21.03 14.58
C ALA A 19 19.84 -20.14 13.33
N LEU A 20 20.60 -20.45 12.28
CA LEU A 20 20.53 -19.73 11.01
C LEU A 20 19.19 -19.93 10.31
N LYS A 21 18.63 -21.15 10.32
CA LYS A 21 17.29 -21.43 9.79
C LYS A 21 16.20 -20.62 10.48
N GLN A 22 16.25 -20.51 11.81
CA GLN A 22 15.31 -19.67 12.56
C GLN A 22 15.44 -18.18 12.20
N LYS A 23 16.67 -17.69 11.97
CA LYS A 23 16.89 -16.31 11.49
C LYS A 23 16.34 -16.10 10.08
N VAL A 24 16.54 -17.06 9.18
CA VAL A 24 15.97 -17.01 7.83
C VAL A 24 14.45 -17.02 7.90
N GLU A 25 13.84 -17.90 8.70
CA GLU A 25 12.38 -17.95 8.88
C GLU A 25 11.83 -16.66 9.50
N ALA A 26 12.55 -16.03 10.42
CA ALA A 26 12.18 -14.72 10.96
C ALA A 26 12.27 -13.62 9.90
N ILE A 27 13.29 -13.65 9.04
CA ILE A 27 13.42 -12.74 7.90
C ILE A 27 12.29 -12.99 6.90
N ASP A 28 11.98 -14.24 6.55
CA ASP A 28 10.89 -14.60 5.65
C ASP A 28 9.54 -14.13 6.20
N ARG A 29 9.27 -14.32 7.50
CA ARG A 29 8.07 -13.76 8.16
C ARG A 29 8.03 -12.23 8.12
N VAL A 30 9.17 -11.57 8.32
CA VAL A 30 9.25 -10.11 8.19
C VAL A 30 9.04 -9.68 6.73
N LEU A 31 9.57 -10.41 5.77
CA LEU A 31 9.36 -10.16 4.34
C LEU A 31 7.92 -10.43 3.91
N GLU A 32 7.26 -11.46 4.46
CA GLU A 32 5.83 -11.71 4.29
C GLU A 32 5.00 -10.58 4.89
N LEU A 33 5.31 -10.12 6.11
CA LEU A 33 4.64 -8.97 6.74
C LEU A 33 4.90 -7.64 6.00
N LEU A 34 6.05 -7.50 5.33
CA LEU A 34 6.36 -6.36 4.46
C LEU A 34 5.67 -6.49 3.09
N ALA A 35 5.55 -7.69 2.55
CA ALA A 35 4.79 -7.97 1.32
C ALA A 35 3.27 -7.85 1.53
N GLU A 36 2.77 -8.09 2.74
CA GLU A 36 1.39 -7.78 3.13
C GLU A 36 1.16 -6.28 3.34
N ASN A 37 2.22 -5.47 3.48
CA ASN A 37 2.14 -4.00 3.59
C ASN A 37 2.60 -3.23 2.34
N GLU A 38 3.14 -3.90 1.32
CA GLU A 38 3.35 -3.33 0.00
C GLU A 38 2.84 -4.30 -1.07
N PRO A 39 1.81 -3.93 -1.84
CA PRO A 39 1.36 -4.77 -2.94
C PRO A 39 2.52 -4.91 -3.93
N THR A 40 2.95 -6.16 -4.05
CA THR A 40 3.95 -6.68 -4.97
C THR A 40 3.74 -6.11 -6.37
N ALA A 41 4.82 -5.58 -6.94
CA ALA A 41 5.02 -5.18 -8.32
C ALA A 41 3.90 -5.52 -9.32
N ALA A 42 2.97 -4.58 -9.55
CA ALA A 42 2.08 -4.60 -10.71
C ALA A 42 1.98 -3.20 -11.35
N ARG A 43 2.78 -3.01 -12.41
CA ARG A 43 2.65 -1.95 -13.43
C ARG A 43 2.79 -0.50 -12.92
N THR A 44 4.03 -0.02 -12.82
CA THR A 44 4.36 1.42 -12.83
C THR A 44 3.90 2.04 -14.15
N GLY A 45 2.63 2.43 -14.22
CA GLY A 45 2.00 2.82 -15.47
C GLY A 45 0.48 2.91 -15.45
N ARG A 46 -0.18 2.30 -14.46
CA ARG A 46 -1.65 2.19 -14.39
C ARG A 46 -2.36 3.53 -14.60
N TYR A 47 -1.85 4.60 -13.99
CA TYR A 47 -2.47 5.93 -14.06
C TYR A 47 -1.78 6.89 -15.05
N THR A 48 -0.80 6.42 -15.83
CA THR A 48 0.04 7.29 -16.68
C THR A 48 -0.74 8.02 -17.76
N LYS A 49 -1.85 7.46 -18.22
CA LYS A 49 -2.75 8.07 -19.22
C LYS A 49 -4.08 8.52 -18.61
N MET A 50 -4.24 8.48 -17.28
CA MET A 50 -5.49 8.83 -16.62
C MET A 50 -5.47 10.26 -16.07
N SER A 51 -6.64 10.88 -16.03
CA SER A 51 -6.83 12.11 -15.25
C SER A 51 -6.76 11.81 -13.76
N VAL A 52 -6.40 12.81 -12.95
CA VAL A 52 -6.34 12.68 -11.48
C VAL A 52 -7.70 12.23 -10.92
N ALA A 53 -8.81 12.76 -11.44
CA ALA A 53 -10.14 12.37 -11.00
C ALA A 53 -10.44 10.88 -11.26
N ASN A 54 -10.15 10.39 -12.48
CA ASN A 54 -10.40 8.99 -12.81
C ASN A 54 -9.48 8.04 -12.04
N ALA A 55 -8.23 8.45 -11.82
CA ALA A 55 -7.27 7.67 -11.05
C ALA A 55 -7.66 7.58 -9.56
N ILE A 56 -8.16 8.66 -8.96
CA ILE A 56 -8.70 8.65 -7.59
C ILE A 56 -9.89 7.68 -7.49
N VAL A 57 -10.82 7.76 -8.45
CA VAL A 57 -12.00 6.89 -8.47
C VAL A 57 -11.60 5.43 -8.60
N ASP A 58 -10.75 5.08 -9.58
CA ASP A 58 -10.27 3.71 -9.77
C ASP A 58 -9.47 3.19 -8.56
N PHE A 59 -8.69 4.04 -7.91
CA PHE A 59 -7.92 3.66 -6.74
C PHE A 59 -8.83 3.32 -5.56
N LEU A 60 -9.76 4.22 -5.22
CA LEU A 60 -10.64 4.04 -4.05
C LEU A 60 -11.74 3.01 -4.31
N SER A 61 -12.15 2.76 -5.55
CA SER A 61 -13.15 1.73 -5.87
C SER A 61 -12.64 0.31 -5.67
N ARG A 62 -11.33 0.11 -5.48
CA ARG A 62 -10.74 -1.22 -5.19
C ARG A 62 -10.95 -1.64 -3.75
N THR A 63 -11.08 -0.68 -2.84
CA THR A 63 -11.36 -0.88 -1.41
C THR A 63 -12.59 -0.06 -1.01
N PRO A 64 -13.78 -0.43 -1.56
CA PRO A 64 -15.01 0.31 -1.30
C PRO A 64 -15.33 0.37 0.20
N GLY A 65 -15.72 1.54 0.69
CA GLY A 65 -16.02 1.76 2.11
C GLY A 65 -14.80 2.03 3.01
N GLU A 66 -13.57 1.80 2.52
CA GLU A 66 -12.36 2.11 3.29
C GLU A 66 -11.98 3.60 3.16
N PHE A 67 -11.87 4.28 4.30
CA PHE A 67 -11.49 5.70 4.34
C PHE A 67 -9.96 5.85 4.27
N MET A 68 -9.48 6.42 3.18
CA MET A 68 -8.06 6.68 2.97
C MET A 68 -7.71 8.16 3.12
N HIS A 69 -6.55 8.44 3.71
CA HIS A 69 -6.06 9.81 3.82
C HIS A 69 -5.55 10.35 2.48
N VAL A 70 -5.73 11.66 2.24
CA VAL A 70 -5.26 12.34 1.02
C VAL A 70 -3.77 12.11 0.74
N SER A 71 -2.91 12.07 1.77
CA SER A 71 -1.48 11.79 1.56
C SER A 71 -1.24 10.37 1.04
N GLY A 72 -1.98 9.38 1.55
CA GLY A 72 -1.93 7.99 1.10
C GLY A 72 -2.43 7.84 -0.34
N ILE A 73 -3.54 8.50 -0.67
CA ILE A 73 -4.06 8.53 -2.05
C ILE A 73 -3.01 9.14 -2.99
N ALA A 74 -2.46 10.30 -2.66
CA ALA A 74 -1.46 10.97 -3.50
C ALA A 74 -0.20 10.12 -3.72
N ALA A 75 0.28 9.44 -2.67
CA ALA A 75 1.41 8.53 -2.76
C ALA A 75 1.10 7.34 -3.68
N ALA A 76 -0.05 6.69 -3.50
CA ALA A 76 -0.47 5.56 -4.32
C ALA A 76 -0.64 5.93 -5.81
N LEU A 77 -1.21 7.09 -6.10
CA LEU A 77 -1.35 7.57 -7.49
C LEU A 77 0.00 7.87 -8.14
N LYS A 78 0.94 8.48 -7.39
CA LYS A 78 2.32 8.69 -7.86
C LYS A 78 3.02 7.37 -8.15
N ARG A 79 2.94 6.39 -7.24
CA ARG A 79 3.49 5.03 -7.46
C ARG A 79 2.86 4.36 -8.68
N GLY A 80 1.55 4.55 -8.89
CA GLY A 80 0.84 4.08 -10.08
C GLY A 80 1.19 4.83 -11.38
N GLY A 81 2.09 5.81 -11.35
CA GLY A 81 2.65 6.46 -12.52
C GLY A 81 1.86 7.67 -13.02
N ILE A 82 1.05 8.31 -12.19
CA ILE A 82 0.30 9.50 -12.60
C ILE A 82 1.23 10.69 -12.88
N LYS A 83 1.02 11.37 -14.02
CA LYS A 83 1.80 12.54 -14.39
C LYS A 83 1.11 13.80 -13.86
N SER A 84 1.80 14.54 -12.99
CA SER A 84 1.39 15.87 -12.54
C SER A 84 2.55 16.84 -12.72
N LYS A 85 2.28 17.99 -13.34
CA LYS A 85 3.23 19.09 -13.47
C LYS A 85 3.27 19.99 -12.23
N SER A 86 2.32 19.83 -11.31
CA SER A 86 2.22 20.69 -10.12
C SER A 86 3.21 20.24 -9.04
N PRO A 87 3.93 21.19 -8.41
CA PRO A 87 4.80 20.90 -7.27
C PRO A 87 4.00 20.39 -6.06
N ASN A 88 2.74 20.81 -5.92
CA ASN A 88 1.87 20.49 -4.79
C ASN A 88 0.80 19.46 -5.18
N PHE A 89 1.23 18.28 -5.63
CA PHE A 89 0.32 17.23 -6.10
C PHE A 89 -0.73 16.81 -5.05
N THR A 90 -0.36 16.75 -3.78
CA THR A 90 -1.28 16.45 -2.67
C THR A 90 -2.43 17.44 -2.58
N THR A 91 -2.19 18.72 -2.86
CA THR A 91 -3.22 19.76 -2.90
C THR A 91 -4.19 19.55 -4.05
N ILE A 92 -3.68 19.13 -5.23
CA ILE A 92 -4.54 18.77 -6.37
C ILE A 92 -5.42 17.57 -6.01
N VAL A 93 -4.85 16.54 -5.41
CA VAL A 93 -5.60 15.35 -4.97
C VAL A 93 -6.67 15.76 -3.95
N SER A 94 -6.33 16.58 -2.96
CA SER A 94 -7.29 17.11 -1.97
C SER A 94 -8.45 17.86 -2.62
N SER A 95 -8.16 18.81 -3.51
CA SER A 95 -9.18 19.59 -4.24
C SER A 95 -10.07 18.68 -5.10
N THR A 96 -9.46 17.72 -5.79
CA THR A 96 -10.18 16.77 -6.66
C THR A 96 -11.07 15.84 -5.85
N CYS A 97 -10.59 15.30 -4.72
CA CYS A 97 -11.41 14.49 -3.82
C CYS A 97 -12.61 15.28 -3.27
N ASN A 98 -12.41 16.53 -2.86
CA ASN A 98 -13.52 17.38 -2.41
C ASN A 98 -14.56 17.58 -3.51
N ARG A 99 -14.15 17.88 -4.74
CA ARG A 99 -15.06 18.00 -5.89
C ARG A 99 -15.83 16.71 -6.17
N LEU A 100 -15.18 15.55 -6.04
CA LEU A 100 -15.81 14.25 -6.23
C LEU A 100 -16.78 13.88 -5.10
N ALA A 101 -16.60 14.44 -3.91
CA ALA A 101 -17.46 14.22 -2.75
C ALA A 101 -18.66 15.20 -2.66
N THR A 102 -18.56 16.41 -3.23
CA THR A 102 -19.60 17.44 -3.14
C THR A 102 -20.37 17.71 -4.45
N GLY A 103 -20.02 17.01 -5.54
CA GLY A 103 -20.71 17.15 -6.82
C GLY A 103 -22.16 16.63 -6.81
N LYS A 104 -22.94 16.96 -7.84
CA LYS A 104 -24.35 16.55 -8.00
C LYS A 104 -24.58 15.03 -7.91
N LYS A 105 -23.59 14.24 -8.32
CA LYS A 105 -23.53 12.78 -8.15
C LYS A 105 -22.23 12.47 -7.41
N PRO A 106 -22.23 12.43 -6.07
CA PRO A 106 -21.01 12.23 -5.30
C PRO A 106 -20.47 10.83 -5.59
N LYS A 107 -19.20 10.75 -5.99
CA LYS A 107 -18.49 9.48 -6.23
C LYS A 107 -17.69 9.03 -5.02
N LEU A 108 -17.46 9.94 -4.07
CA LEU A 108 -16.69 9.69 -2.86
C LEU A 108 -17.48 10.12 -1.64
N LEU A 109 -17.22 9.46 -0.52
CA LEU A 109 -17.68 9.85 0.80
C LEU A 109 -16.54 10.53 1.55
N ARG A 110 -16.85 11.60 2.29
CA ARG A 110 -15.88 12.30 3.15
C ARG A 110 -16.03 11.82 4.59
N GLY A 111 -14.91 11.55 5.26
CA GLY A 111 -14.91 11.20 6.68
C GLY A 111 -15.47 12.34 7.55
N LYS A 112 -16.31 11.99 8.53
CA LYS A 112 -17.04 12.97 9.37
C LYS A 112 -16.19 13.61 10.49
N ASN A 113 -15.04 13.03 10.84
CA ASN A 113 -14.24 13.51 11.97
C ASN A 113 -13.32 14.67 11.56
N ALA A 114 -13.13 15.65 12.44
CA ALA A 114 -12.32 16.87 12.27
C ALA A 114 -10.79 16.63 12.12
N GLY A 115 -10.39 15.39 11.84
CA GLY A 115 -9.02 14.97 11.63
C GLY A 115 -8.54 15.10 10.17
N PRO A 116 -7.40 14.47 9.84
CA PRO A 116 -6.85 14.43 8.48
C PRO A 116 -7.93 14.11 7.43
N LYS A 117 -7.99 14.85 6.30
CA LYS A 117 -9.06 14.71 5.29
C LYS A 117 -9.03 13.30 4.69
N THR A 118 -9.96 12.44 5.08
CA THR A 118 -10.12 11.09 4.54
C THR A 118 -11.29 11.00 3.56
N PHE A 119 -11.14 10.12 2.57
CA PHE A 119 -12.14 9.86 1.54
C PHE A 119 -12.27 8.35 1.28
N ALA A 120 -13.48 7.89 1.02
CA ALA A 120 -13.79 6.53 0.60
C ALA A 120 -14.58 6.56 -0.71
N PHE A 121 -14.58 5.46 -1.47
CA PHE A 121 -15.47 5.34 -2.63
C PHE A 121 -16.93 5.26 -2.18
N ALA A 122 -17.81 6.02 -2.83
CA ALA A 122 -19.25 5.94 -2.59
C ALA A 122 -19.76 4.67 -3.26
N VAL A 123 -20.14 3.68 -2.47
CA VAL A 123 -20.86 2.50 -2.97
C VAL A 123 -22.29 2.94 -3.23
N ASP A 124 -22.79 2.74 -4.45
CA ASP A 124 -24.22 2.88 -4.73
C ASP A 124 -24.95 1.87 -3.85
N THR A 125 -25.47 2.34 -2.71
CA THR A 125 -26.55 1.64 -2.02
C THR A 125 -27.76 1.77 -2.93
N LYS A 126 -27.93 0.80 -3.83
CA LYS A 126 -29.23 0.57 -4.45
C LYS A 126 -30.20 0.25 -3.31
N GLU A 127 -30.94 1.26 -2.87
CA GLU A 127 -32.28 1.07 -2.29
C GLU A 127 -33.24 0.60 -3.38
#